data_AF-A0A3D4B633-F1
#
_entry.id   AF-A0A3D4B633-F1
#
_cell.length_a   1.000
_cell.length_b   1.000
_cell.length_c   1.000
_cell.angle_alpha   90.00
_cell.angle_beta   90.00
_cell.angle_gamma   90.00
#
_symmetry.space_group_name_H-M   'P 1'
#
loop_
_entity.id
_entity.type
_entity.pdbx_description
1 polymer ?
#
loop_
_entity_poly.entity_id
_entity_poly.type
_entity_poly.pdbx_seq_one_letter_code
_entity_poly.pdbx_strand_id
1 'polypeptide(L)'
;MNRGGHMSLSQEQVNQFNDQGFLPFEGMLTPLEVKALHQRLEDIGNEVVDFPTEYVQIEPLVKSGELLEDPVRFNNVRKIWNLTKYDVVFKELARHPKILEVVQRLLGPDLKIYVDQTLCKPPRIGSPKPPHQDSAYWTNIDPPGLVICWMALDDATEDNG
;
A
#
# COMPACT_ATOMS: atom_id res chain seq x y z
N MET A 1 -17.68 -25.08 -11.14
CA MET A 1 -17.47 -25.18 -9.67
C MET A 1 -15.99 -24.91 -9.40
N ASN A 2 -15.65 -23.67 -9.06
CA ASN A 2 -14.27 -23.25 -8.83
C ASN A 2 -13.84 -23.72 -7.44
N ARG A 3 -12.98 -24.75 -7.37
CA ARG A 3 -12.28 -25.07 -6.13
C ARG A 3 -11.26 -23.96 -5.91
N GLY A 4 -11.47 -23.12 -4.90
CA GLY A 4 -10.48 -22.13 -4.48
C GLY A 4 -9.18 -22.86 -4.14
N GLY A 5 -8.18 -22.74 -5.02
CA GLY A 5 -6.85 -23.29 -4.77
C GLY A 5 -6.21 -22.54 -3.62
N HIS A 6 -5.74 -23.28 -2.62
CA HIS A 6 -4.84 -22.81 -1.57
C HIS A 6 -3.62 -22.17 -2.26
N MET A 7 -3.36 -20.87 -2.05
CA MET A 7 -2.22 -20.17 -2.65
C MET A 7 -1.13 -19.99 -1.60
N SER A 8 -0.41 -21.07 -1.31
CA SER A 8 0.71 -21.02 -0.38
C SER A 8 1.99 -20.79 -1.16
N LEU A 9 2.89 -19.95 -0.64
CA LEU A 9 4.21 -19.79 -1.23
C LEU A 9 4.95 -21.12 -1.28
N SER A 10 5.58 -21.42 -2.41
CA SER A 10 6.50 -22.55 -2.51
C SER A 10 7.73 -22.31 -1.61
N GLN A 11 8.43 -23.38 -1.24
CA GLN A 11 9.69 -23.23 -0.48
C GLN A 11 10.73 -22.43 -1.26
N GLU A 12 10.72 -22.51 -2.60
CA GLU A 12 11.58 -21.73 -3.47
C GLU A 12 11.28 -20.23 -3.37
N GLN A 13 10.00 -19.83 -3.37
CA GLN A 13 9.59 -18.43 -3.18
C GLN A 13 9.96 -17.91 -1.79
N VAL A 14 9.84 -18.75 -0.74
CA VAL A 14 10.29 -18.39 0.61
C VAL A 14 11.81 -18.20 0.65
N ASN A 15 12.57 -19.09 -0.01
CA ASN A 15 14.02 -18.96 -0.09
C ASN A 15 14.43 -17.70 -0.87
N GLN A 16 13.74 -17.39 -1.97
CA GLN A 16 13.96 -16.15 -2.73
C GLN A 16 13.74 -14.92 -1.84
N PHE A 17 12.63 -14.87 -1.10
CA PHE A 17 12.36 -13.76 -0.19
C PHE A 17 13.47 -13.60 0.86
N ASN A 18 13.94 -14.71 1.45
CA ASN A 18 14.98 -14.68 2.47
C ASN A 18 16.36 -14.28 1.91
N ASP A 19 16.67 -14.64 0.67
CA ASP A 19 17.96 -14.33 0.02
C ASP A 19 17.99 -12.91 -0.57
N GLN A 20 16.90 -12.50 -1.23
CA GLN A 20 16.82 -11.24 -1.98
C GLN A 20 16.16 -10.10 -1.21
N GLY A 21 15.43 -10.40 -0.13
CA GLY A 21 14.69 -9.43 0.68
C GLY A 21 13.35 -8.99 0.09
N PHE A 22 12.93 -9.54 -1.06
CA PHE A 22 11.64 -9.24 -1.68
C PHE A 22 11.12 -10.43 -2.51
N LEU A 23 9.82 -10.43 -2.80
CA LEU A 23 9.15 -11.42 -3.64
C LEU A 23 8.04 -10.74 -4.44
N PRO A 24 8.16 -10.58 -5.76
CA PRO A 24 7.06 -10.08 -6.59
C PRO A 24 5.95 -11.13 -6.68
N PHE A 25 4.70 -10.68 -6.64
CA PHE A 25 3.54 -11.57 -6.70
C PHE A 25 2.43 -10.94 -7.56
N GLU A 26 2.16 -11.55 -8.72
CA GLU A 26 1.10 -11.10 -9.62
C GLU A 26 -0.25 -11.74 -9.27
N GLY A 27 -1.36 -11.06 -9.57
CA GLY A 27 -2.70 -11.61 -9.40
C GLY A 27 -3.13 -11.88 -7.95
N MET A 28 -2.47 -11.22 -6.98
CA MET A 28 -2.91 -11.23 -5.57
C MET A 28 -4.35 -10.73 -5.47
N LEU A 29 -4.62 -9.58 -6.10
CA LEU A 29 -5.93 -8.97 -6.25
C LEU A 29 -6.42 -9.09 -7.69
N THR A 30 -7.74 -9.18 -7.84
CA THR A 30 -8.40 -9.10 -9.15
C THR A 30 -8.41 -7.66 -9.67
N PRO A 31 -8.54 -7.44 -10.98
CA PRO A 31 -8.66 -6.08 -11.54
C PRO A 31 -9.83 -5.27 -10.96
N LEU A 32 -10.91 -5.94 -10.57
CA LEU A 32 -12.06 -5.29 -9.94
C LEU A 32 -11.75 -4.84 -8.51
N GLU A 33 -11.04 -5.66 -7.72
CA GLU A 33 -10.58 -5.28 -6.37
C GLU A 33 -9.61 -4.11 -6.44
N VAL A 34 -8.64 -4.15 -7.36
CA VAL A 34 -7.71 -3.04 -7.61
C VAL A 34 -8.47 -1.76 -7.93
N LYS A 35 -9.40 -1.82 -8.90
CA LYS A 35 -10.21 -0.66 -9.29
C LYS A 35 -11.06 -0.13 -8.13
N ALA A 36 -11.67 -1.00 -7.33
CA ALA A 36 -12.49 -0.60 -6.19
C ALA A 36 -11.67 0.07 -5.09
N LEU A 37 -10.46 -0.45 -4.81
CA LEU A 37 -9.52 0.14 -3.86
C LEU A 37 -9.03 1.51 -4.35
N HIS A 38 -8.67 1.61 -5.63
CA HIS A 38 -8.24 2.87 -6.22
C HIS A 38 -9.36 3.93 -6.17
N GLN A 39 -10.58 3.57 -6.57
CA GLN A 39 -11.75 4.46 -6.46
C GLN A 39 -11.99 4.90 -5.01
N ARG A 40 -11.81 4.00 -4.04
CA ARG A 40 -11.95 4.35 -2.62
C ARG A 40 -10.91 5.38 -2.16
N LEU A 41 -9.68 5.33 -2.69
CA LEU A 41 -8.67 6.36 -2.43
C LEU A 41 -9.04 7.69 -3.06
N GLU A 42 -9.54 7.67 -4.30
CA GLU A 42 -10.05 8.86 -4.96
C GLU A 42 -11.20 9.47 -4.14
N ASP A 43 -12.14 8.67 -3.67
CA ASP A 43 -13.28 9.14 -2.88
C ASP A 43 -12.83 9.78 -1.55
N ILE A 44 -11.85 9.16 -0.86
CA ILE A 44 -11.27 9.72 0.37
C ILE A 44 -10.52 11.02 0.05
N GLY A 45 -9.67 11.01 -0.98
CA GLY A 45 -8.86 12.17 -1.34
C GLY A 45 -9.62 13.30 -2.03
N ASN A 46 -10.81 13.04 -2.55
CA ASN A 46 -11.75 14.05 -3.03
C ASN A 46 -12.79 14.46 -1.97
N GLU A 47 -12.68 13.94 -0.73
CA GLU A 47 -13.61 14.22 0.38
C GLU A 47 -15.06 13.81 0.09
N VAL A 48 -15.28 12.84 -0.80
CA VAL A 48 -16.59 12.21 -1.05
C VAL A 48 -16.96 11.29 0.11
N VAL A 49 -15.95 10.73 0.76
CA VAL A 49 -16.06 9.85 1.92
C VAL A 49 -15.41 10.53 3.13
N ASP A 50 -16.12 10.53 4.26
CA ASP A 50 -15.58 11.05 5.51
C ASP A 50 -14.35 10.25 5.96
N PHE A 51 -13.26 10.97 6.23
CA PHE A 51 -11.99 10.41 6.66
C PHE A 51 -11.20 11.48 7.42
N PRO A 52 -10.46 11.13 8.50
CA PRO A 52 -9.73 12.14 9.27
C PRO A 52 -8.66 12.82 8.40
N THR A 53 -8.81 14.14 8.24
CA THR A 53 -8.00 14.93 7.28
C THR A 53 -6.54 15.05 7.70
N GLU A 54 -6.23 14.87 9.00
CA GLU A 54 -4.85 14.84 9.49
C GLU A 54 -4.03 13.69 8.89
N TYR A 55 -4.69 12.67 8.35
CA TYR A 55 -4.07 11.52 7.69
C TYR A 55 -4.07 11.61 6.17
N VAL A 56 -4.46 12.76 5.61
CA VAL A 56 -4.40 13.05 4.17
C VAL A 56 -3.39 14.17 3.94
N GLN A 57 -2.27 13.84 3.29
CA GLN A 57 -1.23 14.80 2.98
C GLN A 57 -1.28 15.21 1.50
N ILE A 58 -1.30 16.51 1.27
CA ILE A 58 -1.13 17.14 -0.05
C ILE A 58 0.36 17.21 -0.40
N GLU A 59 0.69 17.11 -1.70
CA GLU A 59 2.05 17.29 -2.22
C GLU A 59 2.68 18.59 -1.69
N PRO A 60 3.90 18.54 -1.12
CA PRO A 60 4.51 19.70 -0.47
C PRO A 60 4.61 20.93 -1.36
N LEU A 61 4.93 20.77 -2.65
CA LEU A 61 5.07 21.87 -3.60
C LEU A 61 3.73 22.51 -3.98
N VAL A 62 2.63 21.74 -3.97
CA VAL A 62 1.28 22.30 -4.11
C VAL A 62 0.91 23.05 -2.83
N LYS A 63 1.16 22.45 -1.67
CA LYS A 63 0.87 23.06 -0.36
C LYS A 63 1.65 24.36 -0.12
N SER A 64 2.88 24.47 -0.63
CA SER A 64 3.69 25.70 -0.54
C SER A 64 3.31 26.76 -1.58
N GLY A 65 2.52 26.40 -2.60
CA GLY A 65 2.15 27.29 -3.72
C GLY A 65 3.23 27.39 -4.81
N GLU A 66 4.26 26.55 -4.77
CA GLU A 66 5.29 26.47 -5.81
C GLU A 66 4.77 25.78 -7.09
N LEU A 67 3.79 24.90 -6.94
CA LEU A 67 3.03 24.30 -8.03
C LEU A 67 1.55 24.67 -7.94
N LEU A 68 0.90 24.77 -9.10
CA LEU A 68 -0.53 24.98 -9.19
C LEU A 68 -1.27 23.73 -8.68
N GLU A 69 -2.34 23.97 -7.92
CA GLU A 69 -3.27 22.95 -7.49
C GLU A 69 -4.07 22.42 -8.70
N ASP A 70 -4.17 21.10 -8.82
CA ASP A 70 -5.06 20.45 -9.77
C ASP A 70 -6.52 20.61 -9.31
N PRO A 71 -7.47 20.95 -10.20
CA PRO A 71 -8.89 21.06 -9.83
C PRO A 71 -9.49 19.77 -9.27
N VAL A 72 -8.92 18.60 -9.59
CA VAL A 72 -9.24 17.33 -8.95
C VAL A 72 -8.40 17.21 -7.69
N ARG A 73 -9.04 17.33 -6.52
CA ARG A 73 -8.35 17.33 -5.23
C ARG A 73 -7.43 16.10 -5.04
N PHE A 74 -7.87 14.91 -5.45
CA PHE A 74 -7.05 13.69 -5.36
C PHE A 74 -5.72 13.78 -6.12
N ASN A 75 -5.66 14.52 -7.25
CA ASN A 75 -4.42 14.76 -7.99
C ASN A 75 -3.42 15.66 -7.25
N ASN A 76 -3.77 16.15 -6.06
CA ASN A 76 -2.85 16.87 -5.18
C ASN A 76 -2.43 16.02 -3.98
N VAL A 77 -3.01 14.84 -3.78
CA VAL A 77 -2.74 13.98 -2.62
C VAL A 77 -1.44 13.20 -2.84
N ARG A 78 -0.56 13.24 -1.84
CA ARG A 78 0.72 12.52 -1.79
C ARG A 78 0.65 11.22 -1.00
N LYS A 79 -0.13 11.23 0.08
CA LYS A 79 -0.12 10.16 1.07
C LYS A 79 -1.43 10.14 1.84
N ILE A 80 -1.99 8.95 2.03
CA ILE A 80 -3.08 8.69 2.97
C ILE A 80 -2.61 7.58 3.90
N TRP A 81 -2.82 7.69 5.21
CA TRP A 81 -2.39 6.66 6.18
C TRP A 81 -3.45 6.33 7.21
N ASN A 82 -3.27 5.24 7.97
CA ASN A 82 -4.27 4.67 8.88
C ASN A 82 -5.60 4.26 8.21
N LEU A 83 -5.56 3.93 6.92
CA LEU A 83 -6.72 3.45 6.16
C LEU A 83 -7.30 2.19 6.81
N THR A 84 -6.46 1.26 7.27
CA THR A 84 -6.97 0.01 7.88
C THR A 84 -7.73 0.24 9.19
N LYS A 85 -7.50 1.39 9.84
CA LYS A 85 -8.17 1.79 11.07
C LYS A 85 -9.48 2.54 10.81
N TYR A 86 -9.51 3.41 9.81
CA TYR A 86 -10.61 4.35 9.58
C TYR A 86 -11.48 4.02 8.36
N ASP A 87 -11.05 3.11 7.49
CA ASP A 87 -11.80 2.71 6.31
C ASP A 87 -12.08 1.20 6.28
N VAL A 88 -13.35 0.84 6.09
CA VAL A 88 -13.79 -0.56 6.10
C VAL A 88 -13.23 -1.36 4.92
N VAL A 89 -13.07 -0.76 3.74
CA VAL A 89 -12.57 -1.46 2.54
C VAL A 89 -11.11 -1.86 2.76
N PHE A 90 -10.29 -0.93 3.26
CA PHE A 90 -8.89 -1.21 3.57
C PHE A 90 -8.72 -2.13 4.78
N LYS A 91 -9.63 -2.06 5.76
CA LYS A 91 -9.68 -2.99 6.89
C LYS A 91 -9.95 -4.43 6.44
N GLU A 92 -10.80 -4.61 5.42
CA GLU A 92 -11.08 -5.93 4.83
C GLU A 92 -9.94 -6.39 3.91
N LEU A 93 -9.32 -5.50 3.15
CA LEU A 93 -8.09 -5.80 2.39
C LEU A 93 -6.98 -6.36 3.31
N ALA A 94 -6.78 -5.73 4.46
CA ALA A 94 -5.87 -6.17 5.50
C ALA A 94 -6.13 -7.61 6.01
N ARG A 95 -7.36 -8.12 5.85
CA ARG A 95 -7.76 -9.50 6.21
C ARG A 95 -7.91 -10.41 5.00
N HIS A 96 -7.51 -9.97 3.81
CA HIS A 96 -7.70 -10.73 2.59
C HIS A 96 -7.01 -12.10 2.70
N PRO A 97 -7.72 -13.23 2.51
CA PRO A 97 -7.18 -14.57 2.81
C PRO A 97 -5.86 -14.88 2.10
N LYS A 98 -5.73 -14.49 0.83
CA LYS A 98 -4.48 -14.70 0.07
C LYS A 98 -3.29 -13.89 0.63
N ILE A 99 -3.54 -12.68 1.13
CA ILE A 99 -2.49 -11.84 1.73
C ILE A 99 -2.06 -12.47 3.05
N LEU A 100 -3.02 -12.83 3.90
CA LEU A 100 -2.74 -13.49 5.18
C LEU A 100 -1.98 -14.81 4.97
N GLU A 101 -2.36 -15.63 4.00
CA GLU A 101 -1.68 -16.89 3.71
C GLU A 101 -0.19 -16.67 3.36
N VAL A 102 0.09 -15.69 2.50
CA VAL A 102 1.47 -15.34 2.09
C VAL A 102 2.27 -14.78 3.28
N VAL A 103 1.72 -13.81 4.01
CA VAL A 103 2.43 -13.18 5.14
C VAL A 103 2.65 -14.16 6.28
N GLN A 104 1.67 -15.02 6.58
CA GLN A 104 1.82 -16.07 7.60
C GLN A 104 2.90 -17.08 7.22
N ARG A 105 3.08 -17.35 5.93
CA ARG A 105 4.15 -18.24 5.48
C ARG A 105 5.55 -17.66 5.68
N LEU A 106 5.67 -16.34 5.68
CA LEU A 106 6.94 -15.61 5.88
C LEU A 106 7.22 -15.31 7.35
N LEU A 107 6.22 -14.82 8.10
CA LEU A 107 6.37 -14.33 9.48
C LEU A 107 5.83 -15.26 10.57
N GLY A 108 5.02 -16.25 10.19
CA GLY A 108 4.27 -17.08 11.13
C GLY A 108 2.85 -16.55 11.41
N PRO A 109 2.09 -17.24 12.27
CA PRO A 109 0.65 -17.02 12.41
C PRO A 109 0.26 -15.79 13.25
N ASP A 110 1.16 -15.29 14.09
CA ASP A 110 0.88 -14.15 14.99
C ASP A 110 1.22 -12.84 14.28
N LEU A 111 0.20 -12.27 13.61
CA LEU A 111 0.35 -11.10 12.76
C LEU A 111 -0.35 -9.88 13.35
N LYS A 112 0.31 -8.73 13.25
CA LYS A 112 -0.25 -7.43 13.57
C LYS A 112 0.13 -6.41 12.50
N ILE A 113 -0.85 -5.64 12.05
CA ILE A 113 -0.57 -4.46 11.23
C ILE A 113 0.09 -3.41 12.11
N TYR A 114 1.32 -3.05 11.76
CA TYR A 114 2.08 -2.02 12.45
C TYR A 114 1.74 -0.63 11.92
N VAL A 115 1.82 -0.46 10.59
CA VAL A 115 1.53 0.77 9.85
C VAL A 115 0.90 0.41 8.51
N ASP A 116 0.00 1.27 8.03
CA ASP A 116 -0.48 1.26 6.66
C ASP A 116 -0.48 2.68 6.08
N GLN A 117 -0.12 2.79 4.79
CA GLN A 117 -0.11 4.04 4.05
C GLN A 117 -0.17 3.78 2.54
N THR A 118 -0.76 4.71 1.80
CA THR A 118 -0.65 4.80 0.34
C THR A 118 0.39 5.83 -0.03
N LEU A 119 1.13 5.57 -1.10
CA LEU A 119 2.06 6.52 -1.69
C LEU A 119 1.48 6.94 -3.03
N CYS A 120 0.67 7.99 -3.01
CA CYS A 120 0.11 8.58 -4.22
C CYS A 120 1.23 9.36 -4.93
N LYS A 121 1.42 9.10 -6.22
CA LYS A 121 2.33 9.88 -7.08
C LYS A 121 1.51 10.59 -8.15
N PRO A 122 0.98 11.80 -7.85
CA PRO A 122 0.19 12.48 -8.85
C PRO A 122 1.01 12.82 -10.10
N PRO A 123 0.39 12.79 -11.29
CA PRO A 123 1.08 13.02 -12.54
C PRO A 123 1.93 14.30 -12.51
N ARG A 124 3.20 14.19 -12.93
CA ARG A 124 4.16 15.31 -13.10
C ARG A 124 4.63 15.99 -11.82
N ILE A 125 3.93 15.83 -10.69
CA ILE A 125 4.21 16.57 -9.45
C ILE A 125 4.54 15.68 -8.25
N GLY A 126 4.34 14.35 -8.37
CA GLY A 126 4.62 13.42 -7.30
C GLY A 126 6.09 13.43 -6.88
N SER A 127 6.38 13.84 -5.63
CA SER A 127 7.79 13.93 -5.19
C SER A 127 8.40 12.53 -5.01
N PRO A 128 9.69 12.31 -5.36
CA PRO A 128 10.33 10.99 -5.34
C PRO A 128 10.40 10.37 -3.94
N LYS A 129 10.65 9.06 -3.90
CA LYS A 129 10.97 8.30 -2.69
C LYS A 129 12.44 7.86 -2.77
N PRO A 130 13.38 8.57 -2.12
CA PRO A 130 14.79 8.21 -2.19
C PRO A 130 15.03 6.83 -1.55
N PRO A 131 16.12 6.12 -1.93
CA PRO A 131 16.46 4.84 -1.32
C PRO A 131 16.57 4.92 0.22
N HIS A 132 15.93 3.99 0.92
CA HIS A 132 15.97 3.87 2.38
C HIS A 132 15.61 2.44 2.83
N GLN A 133 15.79 2.16 4.12
CA GLN A 133 15.27 0.97 4.79
C GLN A 133 14.24 1.40 5.83
N ASP A 134 13.09 0.73 5.83
CA ASP A 134 11.99 1.07 6.74
C ASP A 134 12.33 0.82 8.22
N SER A 135 13.14 -0.21 8.51
CA SER A 135 13.59 -0.53 9.86
C SER A 135 14.37 0.61 10.52
N ALA A 136 14.98 1.52 9.74
CA ALA A 136 15.64 2.72 10.27
C ALA A 136 14.65 3.73 10.88
N TYR A 137 13.38 3.70 10.47
CA TYR A 137 12.32 4.54 11.03
C TYR A 137 11.56 3.87 12.18
N TRP A 138 11.58 2.54 12.25
CA TRP A 138 10.81 1.76 13.23
C TRP A 138 11.71 0.97 14.17
N THR A 139 12.57 1.70 14.88
CA THR A 139 13.62 1.15 15.76
C THR A 139 13.10 0.43 17.00
N ASN A 140 11.80 0.47 17.27
CA ASN A 140 11.18 -0.16 18.44
C ASN A 140 10.68 -1.60 18.17
N ILE A 141 11.01 -2.16 17.00
CA ILE A 141 10.63 -3.52 16.60
C ILE A 141 11.88 -4.39 16.68
N ASP A 142 11.88 -5.32 17.63
CA ASP A 142 13.01 -6.20 17.93
C ASP A 142 12.54 -7.67 18.07
N PRO A 143 13.05 -8.60 17.25
CA PRO A 143 13.91 -8.37 16.09
C PRO A 143 13.18 -7.55 15.00
N PRO A 144 13.89 -6.90 14.05
CA PRO A 144 13.29 -6.10 12.97
C PRO A 144 12.61 -6.97 11.88
N GLY A 145 11.78 -7.93 12.30
CA GLY A 145 11.07 -8.90 11.48
C GLY A 145 9.78 -8.35 10.88
N LEU A 146 9.88 -7.26 10.12
CA LEU A 146 8.76 -6.67 9.39
C LEU A 146 8.73 -7.16 7.95
N VAL A 147 7.52 -7.34 7.42
CA VAL A 147 7.27 -7.52 5.98
C VAL A 147 6.37 -6.40 5.51
N ILE A 148 6.73 -5.78 4.40
CA ILE A 148 5.89 -4.80 3.71
C ILE A 148 5.17 -5.50 2.55
N CYS A 149 3.85 -5.47 2.60
CA CYS A 149 3.01 -5.84 1.46
C CYS A 149 2.73 -4.60 0.62
N TRP A 150 3.57 -4.34 -0.37
CA TRP A 150 3.33 -3.29 -1.34
C TRP A 150 2.40 -3.80 -2.44
N MET A 151 1.34 -3.06 -2.72
CA MET A 151 0.33 -3.41 -3.74
C MET A 151 0.16 -2.22 -4.68
N ALA A 152 0.34 -2.47 -5.97
CA ALA A 152 0.01 -1.51 -7.01
C ALA A 152 -1.53 -1.36 -7.09
N LEU A 153 -2.04 -0.13 -6.95
CA LEU A 153 -3.46 0.18 -7.10
C LEU A 153 -3.77 0.85 -8.45
N ASP A 154 -2.74 1.13 -9.21
CA ASP A 154 -2.68 1.53 -10.62
C ASP A 154 -1.54 0.76 -11.30
N ASP A 155 -1.39 0.92 -12.62
CA ASP A 155 -0.28 0.32 -13.34
C ASP A 155 1.04 0.96 -12.88
N ALA A 156 1.99 0.17 -12.38
CA ALA A 156 3.31 0.66 -11.97
C ALA A 156 4.34 0.39 -13.07
N THR A 157 4.89 1.45 -13.66
CA THR A 157 5.85 1.41 -14.78
C THR A 157 7.12 2.16 -14.42
N GLU A 158 8.18 1.96 -15.20
CA GLU A 158 9.44 2.70 -15.01
C GLU A 158 9.27 4.23 -15.12
N ASP A 159 8.26 4.68 -15.88
CA ASP A 159 8.01 6.10 -16.16
C ASP A 159 7.13 6.81 -15.11
N ASN A 160 6.38 6.08 -14.29
CA ASN A 160 5.49 6.67 -13.27
C ASN A 160 5.97 6.52 -11.82
N GLY A 161 7.21 6.03 -11.66
CA GLY A 161 8.12 6.37 -10.58
C GLY A 161 8.28 5.34 -9.49
#